data_AF-A0AAX3E7X1-F1
#
_entry.id   AF-A0AAX3E7X1-F1
#
_cell.length_a   1.000
_cell.length_b   1.000
_cell.length_c   1.000
_cell.angle_alpha   90.00
_cell.angle_beta   90.00
_cell.angle_gamma   90.00
#
_symmetry.space_group_name_H-M   'P 1'
#
loop_
_entity.id
_entity.type
_entity.pdbx_description
1 polymer ?
#
loop_
_entity_poly.entity_id
_entity_poly.type
_entity_poly.pdbx_seq_one_letter_code
_entity_poly.pdbx_strand_id
1 'polypeptide(L)'
;MDLKTAIRTYQFAERAKSELIVGSQLTTALIQFPLQEKPGGKRMLVMVLESIRSELEFAYGDTELSEFKKAIDHLNEAISLTESMDLGAASERMSRAVSAATTAAQAAWETLKEHELL
;
A
#
# COMPACT_ATOMS: atom_id res chain seq x y z
N MET A 1 3.37 6.81 20.37
CA MET A 1 3.16 5.36 20.56
C MET A 1 4.27 4.82 21.47
N ASP A 2 4.18 3.62 22.05
CA ASP A 2 5.32 3.04 22.77
C ASP A 2 6.43 2.60 21.81
N LEU A 3 7.66 2.44 22.32
CA LEU A 3 8.84 2.18 21.50
C LEU A 3 8.75 0.89 20.67
N LYS A 4 8.17 -0.17 21.24
CA LYS A 4 8.04 -1.46 20.54
C LYS A 4 7.05 -1.34 19.38
N THR A 5 5.94 -0.65 19.61
CA THR A 5 4.96 -0.32 18.57
C THR A 5 5.56 0.59 17.50
N ALA A 6 6.41 1.56 17.89
CA ALA A 6 7.11 2.44 16.94
C ALA A 6 8.03 1.65 16.00
N ILE A 7 8.85 0.74 16.52
CA ILE A 7 9.76 -0.09 15.70
C ILE A 7 8.96 -0.90 14.67
N ARG A 8 7.91 -1.58 15.12
CA ARG A 8 7.07 -2.44 14.26
C ARG A 8 6.33 -1.61 13.21
N THR A 9 5.71 -0.51 13.64
CA THR A 9 4.98 0.40 12.75
C THR A 9 5.91 0.93 11.67
N TYR A 10 7.12 1.38 12.03
CA TYR A 10 8.09 1.90 11.07
C TYR A 10 8.46 0.84 10.03
N GLN A 11 8.77 -0.40 10.47
CA GLN A 11 9.10 -1.50 9.57
C GLN A 11 7.96 -1.85 8.61
N PHE A 12 6.73 -2.00 9.13
CA PHE A 12 5.57 -2.32 8.30
C PHE A 12 5.21 -1.19 7.35
N ALA A 13 5.23 0.05 7.83
CA ALA A 13 4.83 1.20 7.03
C ALA A 13 5.83 1.50 5.90
N GLU A 14 7.15 1.41 6.16
CA GLU A 14 8.17 1.59 5.10
C GLU A 14 8.06 0.50 4.03
N ARG A 15 7.90 -0.78 4.44
CA ARG A 15 7.72 -1.89 3.49
C ARG A 15 6.45 -1.72 2.67
N ALA A 16 5.31 -1.48 3.32
CA ALA A 16 4.03 -1.32 2.64
C ALA A 16 4.06 -0.12 1.67
N LYS A 17 4.67 1.00 2.07
CA LYS A 17 4.85 2.17 1.20
C LYS A 17 5.61 1.81 -0.06
N SER A 18 6.76 1.12 0.04
CA SER A 18 7.54 0.67 -1.11
C SER A 18 6.73 -0.25 -2.03
N GLU A 19 6.03 -1.23 -1.47
CA GLU A 19 5.20 -2.17 -2.23
C GLU A 19 4.03 -1.47 -2.94
N LEU A 20 3.34 -0.54 -2.26
CA LEU A 20 2.26 0.25 -2.84
C LEU A 20 2.73 1.15 -3.99
N ILE A 21 3.94 1.73 -3.89
CA ILE A 21 4.56 2.50 -4.98
C ILE A 21 4.79 1.60 -6.19
N VAL A 22 5.35 0.40 -5.98
CA VAL A 22 5.53 -0.58 -7.07
C VAL A 22 4.18 -0.96 -7.68
N GLY A 23 3.15 -1.24 -6.87
CA GLY A 23 1.80 -1.51 -7.34
C GLY A 23 1.25 -0.37 -8.21
N SER A 24 1.40 0.90 -7.79
CA SER A 24 0.98 2.07 -8.57
C SER A 24 1.70 2.17 -9.92
N GLN A 25 3.00 1.89 -9.95
CA GLN A 25 3.79 1.88 -11.18
C GLN A 25 3.33 0.77 -12.13
N LEU A 26 3.05 -0.43 -11.62
CA LEU A 26 2.53 -1.55 -12.42
C LEU A 26 1.12 -1.27 -12.97
N THR A 27 0.25 -0.64 -12.16
CA THR A 27 -1.07 -0.16 -12.63
C THR A 27 -0.94 0.80 -13.80
N THR A 28 -0.01 1.75 -13.70
CA THR A 28 0.28 2.71 -14.78
C THR A 28 0.87 2.00 -16.02
N ALA A 29 1.77 1.03 -15.83
CA ALA A 29 2.36 0.27 -16.92
C ALA A 29 1.32 -0.54 -17.71
N LEU A 30 0.34 -1.16 -17.02
CA LEU A 30 -0.72 -1.95 -17.66
C LEU A 30 -1.60 -1.12 -18.62
N ILE A 31 -1.68 0.20 -18.43
CA ILE A 31 -2.35 1.12 -19.37
C ILE A 31 -1.73 1.02 -20.76
N GLN A 32 -0.40 0.87 -20.83
CA GLN A 32 0.37 0.87 -22.06
C GLN A 32 0.47 -0.51 -22.73
N PHE A 33 -0.02 -1.57 -22.08
CA PHE A 33 0.06 -2.92 -22.63
C PHE A 33 -0.83 -3.06 -23.88
N PRO A 34 -0.42 -3.85 -24.88
CA PRO A 34 -1.27 -4.23 -25.99
C PRO A 34 -2.58 -4.90 -25.51
N LEU A 35 -3.68 -4.72 -26.26
CA LEU A 35 -5.00 -5.22 -25.88
C LEU A 35 -5.01 -6.73 -25.60
N GLN A 36 -4.23 -7.51 -26.35
CA GLN A 36 -4.11 -8.96 -26.19
C GLN A 36 -3.38 -9.38 -24.91
N GLU A 37 -2.52 -8.52 -24.35
CA GLU A 37 -1.74 -8.81 -23.15
C GLU A 37 -2.45 -8.32 -21.87
N LYS A 38 -3.32 -7.31 -21.98
CA LYS A 38 -4.05 -6.72 -20.85
C LYS A 38 -4.79 -7.73 -19.97
N PRO A 39 -5.51 -8.76 -20.47
CA PRO A 39 -6.19 -9.71 -19.60
C PRO A 39 -5.23 -10.53 -18.72
N GLY A 40 -4.05 -10.88 -19.24
CA GLY A 40 -3.01 -11.55 -18.47
C GLY A 40 -2.38 -10.61 -17.44
N GLY A 41 -1.98 -9.41 -17.88
CA GLY A 41 -1.42 -8.38 -17.02
C GLY A 41 -2.35 -7.96 -15.88
N LYS A 42 -3.66 -7.83 -16.16
CA LYS A 42 -4.69 -7.54 -15.15
C LYS A 42 -4.72 -8.60 -14.06
N ARG A 43 -4.76 -9.89 -14.43
CA ARG A 43 -4.81 -10.99 -13.45
C ARG A 43 -3.57 -10.98 -12.55
N MET A 44 -2.39 -10.80 -13.14
CA MET A 44 -1.14 -10.70 -12.38
C MET A 44 -1.13 -9.48 -11.45
N LEU A 45 -1.58 -8.32 -11.93
CA LEU A 45 -1.64 -7.10 -11.14
C LEU A 45 -2.60 -7.25 -9.95
N VAL A 46 -3.80 -7.80 -10.15
CA VAL A 46 -4.75 -8.07 -9.06
C VAL A 46 -4.11 -8.96 -8.00
N MET A 47 -3.46 -10.07 -8.39
CA MET A 47 -2.78 -10.96 -7.43
C MET A 47 -1.67 -10.23 -6.63
N VAL A 48 -0.90 -9.35 -7.29
CA VAL A 48 0.11 -8.54 -6.60
C VAL A 48 -0.56 -7.58 -5.60
N LEU A 49 -1.61 -6.86 -6.01
CA LEU A 49 -2.30 -5.92 -5.13
C LEU A 49 -2.96 -6.62 -3.94
N GLU A 50 -3.51 -7.82 -4.14
CA GLU A 50 -4.04 -8.65 -3.05
C GLU A 50 -2.93 -9.08 -2.08
N SER A 51 -1.74 -9.43 -2.58
CA SER A 51 -0.59 -9.75 -1.72
C SER A 51 -0.18 -8.55 -0.86
N ILE A 52 -0.17 -7.33 -1.43
CA ILE A 52 0.13 -6.10 -0.69
C ILE A 52 -0.96 -5.83 0.36
N ARG A 53 -2.23 -6.10 0.03
CA ARG A 53 -3.33 -5.96 0.98
C ARG A 53 -3.15 -6.88 2.18
N SER A 54 -2.75 -8.13 1.98
CA SER A 54 -2.52 -9.07 3.08
C SER A 54 -1.40 -8.61 4.02
N GLU A 55 -0.33 -7.99 3.50
CA GLU A 55 0.72 -7.41 4.35
C GLU A 55 0.21 -6.20 5.15
N LEU A 56 -0.63 -5.35 4.55
CA LEU A 56 -1.28 -4.25 5.27
C LEU A 56 -2.27 -4.73 6.34
N GLU A 57 -3.03 -5.78 6.06
CA GLU A 57 -3.93 -6.43 7.03
C GLU A 57 -3.15 -7.02 8.20
N PHE A 58 -2.01 -7.65 7.92
CA PHE A 58 -1.09 -8.11 8.95
C PHE A 58 -0.57 -6.96 9.82
N ALA A 59 -0.13 -5.86 9.21
CA ALA A 59 0.34 -4.67 9.93
C ALA A 59 -0.76 -4.03 10.80
N TYR A 60 -1.99 -3.96 10.28
CA TYR A 60 -3.14 -3.50 11.06
C TYR A 60 -3.46 -4.43 12.23
N GLY A 61 -3.40 -5.74 12.03
CA GLY A 61 -3.65 -6.73 13.09
C GLY A 61 -2.63 -6.68 14.24
N ASP A 62 -1.37 -6.31 13.98
CA ASP A 62 -0.35 -6.18 15.04
C ASP A 62 -0.31 -4.80 15.71
N THR A 63 -0.67 -3.73 14.99
CA THR A 63 -0.51 -2.34 15.49
C THR A 63 -1.82 -1.61 15.79
N GLU A 64 -2.94 -2.06 15.22
CA GLU A 64 -4.28 -1.44 15.27
C GLU A 64 -4.33 0.03 14.80
N LEU A 65 -3.28 0.52 14.12
CA LEU A 65 -3.22 1.91 13.66
C LEU A 65 -4.19 2.16 12.50
N SER A 66 -4.98 3.22 12.64
CA SER A 66 -6.04 3.59 11.69
C SER A 66 -5.51 3.86 10.27
N GLU A 67 -4.25 4.23 10.16
CA GLU A 67 -3.52 4.52 8.94
C GLU A 67 -3.38 3.28 8.06
N PHE A 68 -3.10 2.11 8.66
CA PHE A 68 -3.11 0.85 7.92
C PHE A 68 -4.51 0.49 7.46
N LYS A 69 -5.54 0.72 8.29
CA LYS A 69 -6.93 0.51 7.89
C LYS A 69 -7.34 1.40 6.69
N LYS A 70 -6.97 2.69 6.72
CA LYS A 70 -7.17 3.62 5.58
C LYS A 70 -6.44 3.14 4.32
N ALA A 71 -5.19 2.67 4.45
CA ALA A 71 -4.44 2.13 3.34
C ALA A 71 -5.12 0.88 2.73
N ILE A 72 -5.61 -0.03 3.56
CA ILE A 72 -6.39 -1.21 3.14
C ILE A 72 -7.65 -0.80 2.38
N ASP A 73 -8.40 0.18 2.88
CA ASP A 73 -9.64 0.62 2.25
C ASP A 73 -9.39 1.25 0.88
N HIS A 74 -8.35 2.08 0.74
CA HIS A 74 -7.92 2.63 -0.55
C HIS A 74 -7.43 1.55 -1.51
N LEU A 75 -6.68 0.56 -1.02
CA LEU A 75 -6.19 -0.55 -1.83
C LEU A 75 -7.34 -1.46 -2.30
N ASN A 76 -8.34 -1.73 -1.46
CA ASN A 76 -9.55 -2.46 -1.85
C ASN A 76 -10.26 -1.77 -3.02
N GLU A 77 -10.40 -0.45 -2.96
CA GLU A 77 -10.99 0.32 -4.05
C GLU A 77 -10.12 0.26 -5.31
N ALA A 78 -8.79 0.37 -5.17
CA ALA A 78 -7.85 0.25 -6.29
C ALA A 78 -7.90 -1.13 -6.95
N ILE A 79 -8.08 -2.20 -6.18
CA ILE A 79 -8.27 -3.57 -6.69
C ILE A 79 -9.56 -3.64 -7.53
N SER A 80 -10.70 -3.19 -6.99
CA SER A 80 -11.97 -3.17 -7.72
C SER A 80 -11.91 -2.38 -9.03
N LEU A 81 -11.21 -1.23 -9.02
CA LEU A 81 -10.99 -0.41 -10.21
C LEU A 81 -10.04 -1.10 -11.22
N THR A 82 -9.05 -1.84 -10.73
CA THR A 82 -8.16 -2.63 -11.58
C THR A 82 -8.93 -3.77 -12.26
N GLU A 83 -9.83 -4.43 -11.53
CA GLU A 83 -10.67 -5.52 -12.07
C GLU A 83 -11.58 -5.04 -13.20
N SER A 84 -12.13 -3.83 -13.07
CA SER A 84 -12.94 -3.13 -14.07
C SER A 84 -12.12 -2.43 -15.16
N MET A 85 -10.78 -2.50 -15.10
CA MET A 85 -9.83 -1.86 -16.01
C MET A 85 -9.88 -0.32 -16.02
N ASP A 86 -10.43 0.30 -14.98
CA ASP A 86 -10.30 1.74 -14.72
C ASP A 86 -8.94 2.03 -14.04
N LEU A 87 -7.88 1.83 -14.81
CA LEU A 87 -6.49 1.88 -14.31
C LEU A 87 -6.05 3.30 -13.92
N GLY A 88 -6.65 4.33 -14.50
CA GLY A 88 -6.39 5.73 -14.12
C GLY A 88 -6.87 6.01 -12.71
N ALA A 89 -8.15 5.69 -12.42
CA ALA A 89 -8.70 5.83 -11.08
C ALA A 89 -8.01 4.88 -10.08
N ALA A 90 -7.68 3.65 -10.50
CA ALA A 90 -6.93 2.72 -9.65
C ALA A 90 -5.58 3.30 -9.21
N SER A 91 -4.83 3.95 -10.11
CA SER A 91 -3.56 4.59 -9.78
C SER A 91 -3.71 5.76 -8.78
N GLU A 92 -4.79 6.55 -8.90
CA GLU A 92 -5.09 7.59 -7.90
C GLU A 92 -5.37 6.97 -6.52
N ARG A 93 -6.16 5.90 -6.46
CA ARG A 93 -6.47 5.21 -5.20
C ARG A 93 -5.24 4.57 -4.57
N MET A 94 -4.36 3.98 -5.37
CA MET A 94 -3.04 3.53 -4.90
C MET A 94 -2.24 4.66 -4.27
N SER A 95 -2.25 5.86 -4.87
CA SER A 95 -1.53 7.02 -4.33
C SER A 95 -2.07 7.44 -2.95
N ARG A 96 -3.39 7.34 -2.73
CA ARG A 96 -4.00 7.59 -1.42
C ARG A 96 -3.59 6.53 -0.39
N ALA A 97 -3.49 5.27 -0.80
CA ALA A 97 -2.96 4.20 0.06
C ALA A 97 -1.50 4.47 0.46
N VAL A 98 -0.65 4.91 -0.48
CA VAL A 98 0.74 5.33 -0.20
C VAL A 98 0.79 6.46 0.82
N SER A 99 -0.06 7.49 0.67
CA SER A 99 -0.13 8.59 1.64
C SER A 99 -0.49 8.10 3.04
N ALA A 100 -1.48 7.21 3.17
CA ALA A 100 -1.86 6.65 4.47
C ALA A 100 -0.74 5.84 5.13
N ALA A 101 -0.05 4.99 4.38
CA ALA A 101 1.14 4.26 4.87
C ALA A 101 2.27 5.22 5.27
N THR A 102 2.47 6.30 4.52
CA THR A 102 3.48 7.33 4.82
C THR A 102 3.17 8.06 6.13
N THR A 103 1.89 8.33 6.42
CA THR A 103 1.47 8.91 7.70
C THR A 103 1.82 8.00 8.89
N ALA A 104 1.59 6.68 8.76
CA ALA A 104 2.00 5.72 9.79
C ALA A 104 3.53 5.70 9.99
N ALA A 105 4.28 5.68 8.89
CA ALA A 105 5.75 5.70 8.91
C ALA A 105 6.29 6.96 9.60
N GLN A 106 5.71 8.13 9.30
CA GLN A 106 6.12 9.40 9.88
C GLN A 106 5.89 9.43 11.40
N ALA A 107 4.71 8.99 11.87
CA ALA A 107 4.42 8.96 13.31
C ALA A 107 5.36 8.01 14.07
N ALA A 108 5.71 6.87 13.47
CA ALA A 108 6.68 5.95 14.05
C ALA A 108 8.09 6.54 14.04
N TRP A 109 8.50 7.18 12.94
CA TRP A 109 9.80 7.83 12.81
C TRP A 109 10.01 8.92 13.85
N GLU A 110 9.01 9.76 14.11
CA GLU A 110 9.07 10.79 15.14
C GLU A 110 9.34 10.19 16.52
N THR A 111 8.62 9.12 16.88
CA THR A 111 8.82 8.41 18.16
C THR A 111 10.23 7.81 18.24
N LEU A 112 10.71 7.18 17.16
CA LEU A 112 12.04 6.56 17.13
C LEU A 112 13.16 7.58 17.23
N LYS A 113 13.02 8.73 16.57
CA LYS A 113 13.98 9.83 16.62
C LYS A 113 14.08 10.45 18.02
N GLU A 114 12.95 10.63 18.72
CA GLU A 114 12.93 11.09 20.11
C GLU A 114 13.70 10.17 21.06
N HIS A 115 13.84 8.89 20.69
CA HIS A 115 14.58 7.88 21.44
C HIS A 115 15.97 7.58 20.85
N GLU A 116 16.47 8.43 19.92
CA GLU A 116 17.79 8.30 19.28
C GLU A 116 18.02 6.96 18.57
N LEU A 117 16.95 6.34 18.05
CA LEU A 117 17.02 5.08 17.30
C LEU A 117 17.10 5.27 15.78
N LEU A 118 16.95 6.50 15.29
CA LEU A 118 17.03 6.91 13.87
C LEU A 118 17.58 8.33 13.73
#